data_AF-A0A3L7C674-F1
#
_entry.id   AF-A0A3L7C674-F1
#
_cell.length_a   1.000
_cell.length_b   1.000
_cell.length_c   1.000
_cell.angle_alpha   90.00
_cell.angle_beta   90.00
_cell.angle_gamma   90.00
#
_symmetry.space_group_name_H-M   'P 1'
#
loop_
_entity.id
_entity.type
_entity.pdbx_description
1 polymer ?
#
loop_
_entity_poly.entity_id
_entity_poly.type
_entity_poly.pdbx_seq_one_letter_code
_entity_poly.pdbx_strand_id
1 'polypeptide(L)'
;THLMYAMDAGTGQARWLSHETDPQPWTDDYVDAVTDVGDDFPGLGDGELRTGPAQAANLPAPKLDVLADSTSGVERTLRLRLTPQRAVRLATLHVDTSTATVLRAEVAGRSVPVEPREGKWGFGLVFHAPPTEGIEVTLTVRPIAGQVALRAMDASDGLDALPGFRPRPSAVGIVGSHSSEMLAVARTYPI
;
A
#
# COMPACT_ATOMS: atom_id res chain seq x y z
N THR A 1 8.55 21.29 -1.12
CA THR A 1 8.97 20.04 -0.50
C THR A 1 7.98 18.93 -0.79
N HIS A 2 8.46 17.70 -0.96
CA HIS A 2 7.70 16.45 -1.00
C HIS A 2 8.24 15.50 0.07
N LEU A 3 7.36 14.98 0.91
CA LEU A 3 7.69 13.97 1.92
C LEU A 3 6.50 13.03 2.10
N MET A 4 6.79 11.76 2.27
CA MET A 4 5.86 10.69 2.64
C MET A 4 6.43 9.87 3.78
N TYR A 5 5.55 9.16 4.46
CA TYR A 5 5.89 8.12 5.41
C TYR A 5 5.26 6.81 4.96
N ALA A 6 6.02 5.72 5.01
CA ALA A 6 5.52 4.38 4.70
C ALA A 6 5.93 3.40 5.79
N MET A 7 4.99 2.56 6.25
CA MET A 7 5.24 1.55 7.29
C MET A 7 4.62 0.21 6.95
N ASP A 8 5.38 -0.86 7.15
CA ASP A 8 4.86 -2.22 7.17
C ASP A 8 4.55 -2.62 8.61
N ALA A 9 3.26 -2.71 8.95
CA ALA A 9 2.81 -3.08 10.29
C ALA A 9 3.07 -4.57 10.63
N GLY A 10 3.32 -5.42 9.63
CA GLY A 10 3.68 -6.82 9.82
C GLY A 10 5.12 -7.01 10.27
N THR A 11 6.04 -6.16 9.80
CA THR A 11 7.47 -6.23 10.14
C THR A 11 7.90 -5.15 11.14
N GLY A 12 7.09 -4.11 11.34
CA GLY A 12 7.43 -2.95 12.16
C GLY A 12 8.46 -2.02 11.51
N GLN A 13 8.72 -2.16 10.21
CA GLN A 13 9.66 -1.31 9.48
C GLN A 13 8.96 -0.07 8.94
N ALA A 14 9.64 1.08 9.02
CA ALA A 14 9.13 2.35 8.52
C ALA A 14 10.22 3.18 7.82
N ARG A 15 9.81 4.00 6.85
CA ARG A 15 10.70 4.85 6.06
C ARG A 15 10.06 6.20 5.74
N TRP A 16 10.90 7.23 5.66
CA TRP A 16 10.58 8.48 4.99
C TRP A 16 10.88 8.32 3.50
N LEU A 17 10.02 8.87 2.65
CA LEU A 17 10.16 8.76 1.18
C LEU A 17 9.96 10.13 0.52
N SER A 18 10.63 10.37 -0.60
CA SER A 18 10.43 11.56 -1.42
C SER A 18 10.61 11.29 -2.92
N HIS A 19 9.83 11.98 -3.75
CA HIS A 19 10.04 12.07 -5.19
C HIS A 19 11.05 13.17 -5.58
N GLU A 20 11.57 13.96 -4.64
CA GLU A 20 12.55 15.00 -4.96
C GLU A 20 13.86 14.38 -5.45
N THR A 21 14.21 14.61 -6.72
CA THR A 21 15.52 14.21 -7.26
C THR A 21 16.66 14.94 -6.54
N ASP A 22 16.45 16.22 -6.22
CA ASP A 22 17.36 17.09 -5.46
C ASP A 22 16.59 17.64 -4.25
N PRO A 23 16.63 16.94 -3.09
CA PRO A 23 15.81 17.28 -1.94
C PRO A 23 16.16 18.66 -1.37
N GLN A 24 15.13 19.43 -1.03
CA GLN A 24 15.33 20.69 -0.32
C GLN A 24 15.96 20.44 1.06
N PRO A 25 16.67 21.41 1.68
CA PRO A 25 17.37 21.19 2.95
C PRO A 25 16.52 20.57 4.06
N TRP A 26 15.22 20.91 4.12
CA TRP A 26 14.31 20.29 5.08
C TRP A 26 13.96 18.84 4.75
N THR A 27 13.81 18.49 3.46
CA THR A 27 13.55 17.11 3.02
C THR A 27 14.80 16.24 3.18
N ASP A 28 15.98 16.78 2.89
CA ASP A 28 17.27 16.09 2.90
C ASP A 28 17.61 15.52 4.29
N ASP A 29 17.15 16.19 5.35
CA ASP A 29 17.21 15.70 6.75
C ASP A 29 16.47 14.38 7.01
N TYR A 30 15.65 13.90 6.07
CA TYR A 30 14.84 12.67 6.19
C TYR A 30 15.26 11.55 5.24
N VAL A 31 15.98 11.85 4.16
CA VAL A 31 16.25 10.89 3.09
C VAL A 31 17.73 10.90 2.72
N ASP A 32 18.36 9.73 2.76
CA ASP A 32 19.81 9.55 2.59
C ASP A 32 20.20 8.53 1.51
N ALA A 33 19.23 7.80 0.97
CA ALA A 33 19.42 6.78 -0.05
C ALA A 33 18.42 6.90 -1.20
N VAL A 34 18.66 6.17 -2.28
CA VAL A 34 17.69 5.92 -3.35
C VAL A 34 17.39 4.42 -3.36
N THR A 35 16.12 4.04 -3.35
CA THR A 35 15.72 2.63 -3.30
C THR A 35 14.39 2.43 -4.01
N ASP A 36 14.25 1.30 -4.71
CA ASP A 36 12.95 0.84 -5.21
C ASP A 36 12.07 0.38 -4.04
N VAL A 37 10.87 0.95 -3.95
CA VAL A 37 9.90 0.64 -2.89
C VAL A 37 8.70 -0.15 -3.40
N GLY A 38 8.62 -0.46 -4.70
CA GLY A 38 7.45 -1.09 -5.33
C GLY A 38 7.15 -2.48 -4.75
N ASP A 39 8.18 -3.20 -4.32
CA ASP A 39 8.02 -4.53 -3.70
C ASP A 39 7.42 -4.48 -2.29
N ASP A 40 7.64 -3.38 -1.55
CA ASP A 40 7.17 -3.20 -0.18
C ASP A 40 5.85 -2.41 -0.12
N PHE A 41 5.72 -1.39 -0.97
CA PHE A 41 4.61 -0.44 -1.00
C PHE A 41 4.10 -0.21 -2.43
N PRO A 42 3.56 -1.25 -3.10
CA PRO A 42 3.15 -1.17 -4.50
C PRO A 42 2.07 -0.13 -4.80
N GLY A 43 1.28 0.26 -3.79
CA GLY A 43 0.28 1.31 -3.95
C GLY A 43 0.85 2.73 -4.07
N LEU A 44 2.17 2.91 -3.88
CA LEU A 44 2.87 4.18 -4.11
C LEU A 44 3.29 4.36 -5.58
N GLY A 45 3.07 3.34 -6.41
CA GLY A 45 3.53 3.29 -7.79
C GLY A 45 4.92 2.67 -7.92
N ASP A 46 5.32 2.45 -9.16
CA ASP A 46 6.63 1.91 -9.49
C ASP A 46 7.67 3.04 -9.50
N GLY A 47 8.85 2.78 -8.93
CA GLY A 47 9.98 3.68 -9.07
C GLY A 47 10.94 3.74 -7.88
N GLU A 48 12.17 4.12 -8.21
CA GLU A 48 13.16 4.51 -7.22
C GLU A 48 12.75 5.82 -6.54
N LEU A 49 12.66 5.80 -5.22
CA LEU A 49 12.41 6.99 -4.41
C LEU A 49 13.65 7.33 -3.59
N ARG A 50 13.79 8.61 -3.23
CA ARG A 50 14.65 8.97 -2.11
C ARG A 50 14.05 8.37 -0.84
N THR A 51 14.85 7.68 -0.05
CA THR A 51 14.40 7.02 1.18
C THR A 51 15.33 7.34 2.34
N GLY A 52 14.81 7.29 3.56
CA GLY A 52 15.61 7.27 4.77
C GLY A 52 14.87 6.58 5.91
N PRO A 53 15.57 6.23 7.00
CA PRO A 53 14.98 5.50 8.11
C PRO A 53 13.91 6.36 8.82
N ALA A 54 12.77 5.75 9.16
CA ALA A 54 11.77 6.38 10.02
C ALA A 54 11.51 5.51 11.25
N GLN A 55 11.17 6.15 12.36
CA GLN A 55 10.68 5.43 13.52
C GLN A 55 9.27 4.92 13.24
N ALA A 56 9.01 3.64 13.51
CA ALA A 56 7.68 3.07 13.37
C ALA A 56 6.69 3.72 14.37
N ALA A 57 5.61 4.26 13.84
CA ALA A 57 4.46 4.71 14.61
C ALA A 57 3.55 3.52 15.00
N ASN A 58 2.83 3.63 16.11
CA ASN A 58 1.81 2.65 16.48
C ASN A 58 0.52 2.90 15.70
N LEU A 59 0.47 2.48 14.43
CA LEU A 59 -0.67 2.68 13.53
C LEU A 59 -1.28 1.34 13.11
N PRO A 60 -2.61 1.21 13.12
CA PRO A 60 -3.26 0.01 12.64
C PRO A 60 -3.11 -0.12 11.12
N ALA A 61 -2.80 -1.33 10.65
CA ALA A 61 -2.89 -1.67 9.23
C ALA A 61 -4.34 -1.85 8.78
N PRO A 62 -4.62 -1.71 7.47
CA PRO A 62 -5.90 -2.11 6.91
C PRO A 62 -6.22 -3.55 7.28
N LYS A 63 -7.43 -3.79 7.77
CA LYS A 63 -7.90 -5.13 8.14
C LYS A 63 -8.35 -5.86 6.88
N LEU A 64 -7.98 -7.13 6.74
CA LEU A 64 -8.42 -8.00 5.66
C LEU A 64 -9.14 -9.23 6.23
N ASP A 65 -10.46 -9.26 6.11
CA ASP A 65 -11.30 -10.37 6.56
C ASP A 65 -11.64 -11.31 5.39
N VAL A 66 -11.56 -12.62 5.62
CA VAL A 66 -12.06 -13.62 4.67
C VAL A 66 -13.54 -13.87 4.95
N LEU A 67 -14.40 -13.44 4.02
CA LEU A 67 -15.85 -13.63 4.10
C LEU A 67 -16.29 -14.99 3.54
N ALA A 68 -15.58 -15.49 2.53
CA ALA A 68 -15.76 -16.82 1.98
C ALA A 68 -14.48 -17.28 1.27
N ASP A 69 -14.25 -18.59 1.28
CA ASP A 69 -13.15 -19.24 0.60
C ASP A 69 -13.63 -20.60 0.07
N SER A 70 -13.53 -20.80 -1.24
CA SER A 70 -13.94 -22.03 -1.88
C SER A 70 -13.01 -22.40 -3.03
N THR A 71 -12.84 -23.70 -3.24
CA THR A 71 -12.02 -24.24 -4.33
C THR A 71 -12.86 -25.11 -5.23
N SER A 72 -12.74 -24.91 -6.54
CA SER A 72 -13.37 -25.74 -7.57
C SER A 72 -12.33 -26.09 -8.63
N GLY A 73 -11.95 -27.37 -8.70
CA GLY A 73 -10.85 -27.81 -9.55
C GLY A 73 -9.53 -27.13 -9.17
N VAL A 74 -8.98 -26.35 -10.10
CA VAL A 74 -7.71 -25.60 -9.93
C VAL A 74 -7.89 -24.13 -9.58
N GLU A 75 -9.13 -23.65 -9.49
CA GLU A 75 -9.45 -22.26 -9.15
C GLU A 75 -9.91 -22.16 -7.69
N ARG A 76 -9.35 -21.19 -6.95
CA ARG A 76 -9.79 -20.79 -5.62
C ARG A 76 -10.49 -19.43 -5.73
N THR A 77 -11.66 -19.30 -5.10
CA THR A 77 -12.41 -18.05 -5.04
C THR A 77 -12.36 -17.53 -3.60
N LEU A 78 -11.79 -16.35 -3.44
CA LEU A 78 -11.67 -15.63 -2.17
C LEU A 78 -12.62 -14.44 -2.20
N ARG A 79 -13.55 -14.38 -1.24
CA ARG A 79 -14.37 -13.19 -0.99
C ARG A 79 -13.84 -12.52 0.26
N LEU A 80 -13.34 -11.31 0.11
CA LEU A 80 -12.57 -10.60 1.11
C LEU A 80 -13.27 -9.28 1.45
N ARG A 81 -13.05 -8.79 2.67
CA ARG A 81 -13.37 -7.41 3.06
C ARG A 81 -12.10 -6.70 3.49
N LEU A 82 -11.75 -5.66 2.74
CA LEU A 82 -10.65 -4.75 3.05
C LEU A 82 -11.21 -3.51 3.77
N THR A 83 -10.92 -3.34 5.05
CA THR A 83 -11.41 -2.23 5.86
C THR A 83 -10.23 -1.38 6.37
N PRO A 84 -10.04 -0.16 5.85
CA PRO A 84 -9.12 0.79 6.44
C PRO A 84 -9.44 1.03 7.91
N GLN A 85 -8.41 1.17 8.74
CA GLN A 85 -8.58 1.37 10.18
C GLN A 85 -8.41 2.85 10.58
N ARG A 86 -8.36 3.72 9.58
CA ARG A 86 -8.11 5.17 9.67
C ARG A 86 -8.90 5.88 8.56
N ALA A 87 -9.06 7.20 8.67
CA ALA A 87 -9.56 8.00 7.56
C ALA A 87 -8.46 8.11 6.49
N VAL A 88 -8.69 7.57 5.30
CA VAL A 88 -7.66 7.38 4.26
C VAL A 88 -8.12 7.93 2.91
N ARG A 89 -7.18 8.41 2.10
CA ARG A 89 -7.39 8.83 0.71
C ARG A 89 -7.69 7.63 -0.18
N LEU A 90 -7.03 6.51 0.09
CA LEU A 90 -7.09 5.31 -0.72
C LEU A 90 -6.79 4.05 0.09
N ALA A 91 -7.24 2.92 -0.45
CA ALA A 91 -6.84 1.58 -0.04
C ALA A 91 -6.39 0.78 -1.27
N THR A 92 -5.43 -0.12 -1.10
CA THR A 92 -4.92 -0.97 -2.17
C THR A 92 -4.84 -2.42 -1.72
N LEU A 93 -4.97 -3.32 -2.68
CA LEU A 93 -4.80 -4.77 -2.49
C LEU A 93 -4.02 -5.32 -3.68
N HIS A 94 -2.94 -6.04 -3.39
CA HIS A 94 -2.09 -6.68 -4.39
C HIS A 94 -1.94 -8.16 -4.12
N VAL A 95 -1.77 -8.95 -5.17
CA VAL A 95 -1.58 -10.40 -5.09
C VAL A 95 -0.16 -10.74 -5.52
N ASP A 96 0.56 -11.47 -4.66
CA ASP A 96 1.93 -11.91 -4.92
C ASP A 96 1.96 -12.99 -6.01
N THR A 97 2.66 -12.73 -7.11
CA THR A 97 2.75 -13.62 -8.28
C THR A 97 3.43 -14.95 -7.99
N SER A 98 4.25 -15.02 -6.94
CA SER A 98 4.88 -16.27 -6.50
C SER A 98 3.88 -17.22 -5.82
N THR A 99 2.73 -16.70 -5.37
CA THR A 99 1.75 -17.45 -4.60
C THR A 99 0.48 -17.78 -5.37
N ALA A 100 0.06 -16.92 -6.31
CA ALA A 100 -1.11 -17.16 -7.13
C ALA A 100 -1.14 -16.30 -8.41
N THR A 101 -1.85 -16.78 -9.43
CA THR A 101 -2.25 -15.98 -10.59
C THR A 101 -3.70 -15.54 -10.44
N VAL A 102 -3.99 -14.25 -10.53
CA VAL A 102 -5.37 -13.74 -10.56
C VAL A 102 -5.97 -14.02 -11.93
N LEU A 103 -7.17 -14.61 -11.95
CA LEU A 103 -7.91 -14.94 -13.16
C LEU A 103 -9.09 -13.99 -13.37
N ARG A 104 -9.77 -13.62 -12.29
CA ARG A 104 -10.91 -12.69 -12.28
C ARG A 104 -10.89 -11.90 -10.98
N ALA A 105 -11.35 -10.66 -11.05
CA ALA A 105 -11.51 -9.81 -9.88
C ALA A 105 -12.80 -9.00 -9.99
N GLU A 106 -13.49 -8.86 -8.87
CA GLU A 106 -14.64 -8.01 -8.68
C GLU A 106 -14.42 -7.14 -7.45
N VAL A 107 -14.68 -5.85 -7.56
CA VAL A 107 -14.51 -4.87 -6.48
C VAL A 107 -15.79 -4.10 -6.32
N ALA A 108 -16.39 -4.14 -5.13
CA ALA A 108 -17.66 -3.48 -4.83
C ALA A 108 -18.76 -3.77 -5.87
N GLY A 109 -18.92 -5.04 -6.27
CA GLY A 109 -19.94 -5.45 -7.23
C GLY A 109 -19.59 -5.22 -8.70
N ARG A 110 -18.38 -4.75 -9.01
CA ARG A 110 -17.95 -4.43 -10.38
C ARG A 110 -16.74 -5.25 -10.80
N SER A 111 -16.85 -5.93 -11.94
CA SER A 111 -15.70 -6.61 -12.54
C SER A 111 -14.61 -5.61 -12.86
N VAL A 112 -13.38 -5.92 -12.45
CA VAL A 112 -12.19 -5.14 -12.80
C VAL A 112 -11.32 -5.94 -13.78
N PRO A 113 -10.71 -5.30 -14.79
CA PRO A 113 -9.80 -5.97 -15.69
C PRO A 113 -8.62 -6.59 -14.93
N VAL A 114 -8.26 -7.82 -15.31
CA VAL A 114 -7.05 -8.49 -14.83
C VAL A 114 -6.10 -8.57 -16.02
N GLU A 115 -5.12 -7.67 -16.02
CA GLU A 115 -4.10 -7.60 -17.05
C GLU A 115 -2.79 -8.16 -16.50
N PRO A 116 -2.08 -9.01 -17.24
CA PRO A 116 -0.76 -9.49 -16.82
C PRO A 116 0.19 -8.31 -16.60
N ARG A 117 0.85 -8.29 -15.46
CA ARG A 117 1.94 -7.36 -15.14
C ARG A 117 3.19 -8.12 -14.73
N GLU A 118 4.34 -7.59 -15.14
CA GLU A 118 5.64 -8.09 -14.67
C GLU A 118 5.90 -7.64 -13.24
N GLY A 119 6.81 -8.35 -12.55
CA GLY A 119 7.20 -8.06 -11.17
C GLY A 119 6.46 -8.88 -10.11
N LYS A 120 6.69 -8.51 -8.85
CA LYS A 120 6.16 -9.22 -7.67
C LYS A 120 4.63 -9.17 -7.57
N TRP A 121 4.02 -8.10 -8.06
CA TRP A 121 2.59 -7.84 -7.94
C TRP A 121 1.89 -7.91 -9.30
N GLY A 122 1.39 -9.10 -9.67
CA GLY A 122 0.79 -9.36 -10.98
C GLY A 122 -0.66 -8.91 -11.08
N PHE A 123 -1.24 -8.49 -9.95
CA PHE A 123 -2.51 -7.80 -9.86
C PHE A 123 -2.45 -6.81 -8.71
N GLY A 124 -2.98 -5.61 -8.95
CA GLY A 124 -3.10 -4.54 -7.97
C GLY A 124 -4.36 -3.74 -8.21
N LEU A 125 -5.10 -3.44 -7.15
CA LEU A 125 -6.22 -2.51 -7.19
C LEU A 125 -5.92 -1.30 -6.31
N VAL A 126 -6.42 -0.14 -6.73
CA VAL A 126 -6.46 1.09 -5.94
C VAL A 126 -7.91 1.53 -5.86
N PHE A 127 -8.41 1.72 -4.64
CA PHE A 127 -9.75 2.23 -4.38
C PHE A 127 -9.64 3.57 -3.66
N HIS A 128 -10.06 4.63 -4.33
CA HIS A 128 -10.07 5.99 -3.78
C HIS A 128 -11.32 6.25 -2.95
N ALA A 129 -11.16 7.03 -1.88
CA ALA A 129 -12.23 7.35 -0.92
C ALA A 129 -13.01 6.10 -0.47
N PRO A 130 -12.32 5.10 0.13
CA PRO A 130 -12.97 3.87 0.55
C PRO A 130 -14.05 4.16 1.62
N PRO A 131 -15.19 3.46 1.58
CA PRO A 131 -16.21 3.58 2.60
C PRO A 131 -15.71 3.03 3.94
N THR A 132 -16.24 3.55 5.06
CA THR A 132 -15.78 3.20 6.41
C THR A 132 -16.04 1.74 6.78
N GLU A 133 -17.08 1.13 6.22
CA GLU A 133 -17.41 -0.29 6.36
C GLU A 133 -16.44 -1.22 5.61
N GLY A 134 -15.62 -0.67 4.72
CA GLY A 134 -14.66 -1.39 3.90
C GLY A 134 -15.20 -1.79 2.53
N ILE A 135 -14.30 -2.37 1.73
CA ILE A 135 -14.53 -2.75 0.33
C ILE A 135 -14.63 -4.27 0.26
N GLU A 136 -15.69 -4.77 -0.38
CA GLU A 136 -15.77 -6.19 -0.73
C GLU A 136 -15.00 -6.45 -2.03
N VAL A 137 -14.09 -7.42 -1.98
CA VAL A 137 -13.24 -7.84 -3.10
C VAL A 137 -13.40 -9.33 -3.30
N THR A 138 -13.82 -9.75 -4.49
CA THR A 138 -13.85 -11.16 -4.88
C THR A 138 -12.73 -11.41 -5.86
N LEU A 139 -11.84 -12.35 -5.53
CA LEU A 139 -10.75 -12.79 -6.39
C LEU A 139 -10.95 -14.25 -6.76
N THR A 140 -10.96 -14.55 -8.05
CA THR A 140 -10.74 -15.93 -8.52
C THR A 140 -9.28 -16.05 -8.91
N VAL A 141 -8.57 -16.97 -8.28
CA VAL A 141 -7.13 -17.17 -8.46
C VAL A 141 -6.82 -18.63 -8.79
N ARG A 142 -5.69 -18.85 -9.45
CA ARG A 142 -5.02 -20.15 -9.53
C ARG A 142 -3.86 -20.16 -8.53
N PRO A 143 -3.95 -20.90 -7.42
CA PRO A 143 -2.85 -21.00 -6.46
C PRO A 143 -1.60 -21.65 -7.08
N ILE A 144 -0.43 -21.14 -6.71
CA ILE A 144 0.89 -21.68 -7.05
C ILE A 144 1.56 -22.24 -5.78
N ALA A 145 1.32 -21.60 -4.64
CA ALA A 145 1.80 -22.01 -3.32
C ALA A 145 0.65 -22.47 -2.40
N GLY A 146 0.98 -22.96 -1.21
CA GLY A 146 0.00 -23.44 -0.22
C GLY A 146 -0.88 -22.34 0.39
N GLN A 147 -0.47 -21.07 0.28
CA GLN A 147 -1.22 -19.88 0.71
C GLN A 147 -1.12 -18.81 -0.37
N VAL A 148 -2.15 -17.97 -0.49
CA VAL A 148 -2.18 -16.78 -1.35
C VAL A 148 -1.74 -15.59 -0.50
N ALA A 149 -0.64 -14.94 -0.88
CA ALA A 149 -0.16 -13.76 -0.18
C ALA A 149 -0.79 -12.49 -0.76
N LEU A 150 -1.47 -11.74 0.10
CA LEU A 150 -2.19 -10.52 -0.23
C LEU A 150 -1.57 -9.33 0.51
N ARG A 151 -1.12 -8.31 -0.23
CA ARG A 151 -0.61 -7.07 0.33
C ARG A 151 -1.72 -6.03 0.38
N ALA A 152 -2.21 -5.76 1.58
CA ALA A 152 -3.15 -4.68 1.83
C ALA A 152 -2.39 -3.43 2.27
N MET A 153 -2.75 -2.28 1.73
CA MET A 153 -2.21 -0.99 2.14
C MET A 153 -3.32 0.05 2.18
N ASP A 154 -3.22 1.03 3.07
CA ASP A 154 -4.01 2.26 3.01
C ASP A 154 -3.10 3.47 3.11
N ALA A 155 -3.55 4.60 2.60
CA ALA A 155 -2.79 5.83 2.66
C ALA A 155 -3.68 7.01 3.07
N SER A 156 -3.25 7.73 4.10
CA SER A 156 -3.92 8.91 4.66
C SER A 156 -3.04 10.15 4.52
N ASP A 157 -3.58 11.27 4.98
CA ASP A 157 -2.86 12.52 5.21
C ASP A 157 -2.24 12.48 6.62
N GLY A 158 -1.40 13.47 6.90
CA GLY A 158 -1.01 13.83 8.26
C GLY A 158 0.29 13.18 8.72
N LEU A 159 1.40 13.91 8.54
CA LEU A 159 2.70 13.50 9.06
C LEU A 159 3.00 14.06 10.45
N ASP A 160 2.26 15.10 10.88
CA ASP A 160 2.55 15.89 12.09
C ASP A 160 2.57 15.09 13.40
N ALA A 161 1.82 14.00 13.47
CA ALA A 161 1.74 13.14 14.65
C ALA A 161 2.76 11.99 14.66
N LEU A 162 3.57 11.87 13.60
CA LEU A 162 4.52 10.78 13.45
C LEU A 162 5.80 11.02 14.28
N PRO A 163 6.38 9.96 14.88
CA PRO A 163 7.65 10.08 15.57
C PRO A 163 8.75 10.50 14.59
N GLY A 164 9.57 11.46 15.02
CA GLY A 164 10.67 11.99 14.22
C GLY A 164 10.27 13.03 13.17
N PHE A 165 8.98 13.29 12.97
CA PHE A 165 8.54 14.40 12.12
C PHE A 165 8.87 15.74 12.78
N ARG A 166 9.45 16.64 11.99
CA ARG A 166 9.80 18.02 12.35
C ARG A 166 9.06 18.96 11.41
N PRO A 167 8.21 19.88 11.93
CA PRO A 167 7.50 20.84 11.10
C PRO A 167 8.44 21.58 10.14
N ARG A 168 7.99 21.74 8.91
CA ARG A 168 8.72 22.50 7.88
C ARG A 168 8.81 23.99 8.26
N PRO A 169 9.90 24.68 7.87
CA PRO A 169 9.97 26.14 8.00
C PRO A 169 8.80 26.82 7.29
N SER A 170 8.33 27.95 7.82
CA SER A 170 7.13 28.66 7.29
C SER A 170 7.26 29.10 5.83
N ALA A 171 8.49 29.33 5.35
CA ALA A 171 8.78 29.70 3.96
C ALA A 171 8.80 28.51 2.98
N VAL A 172 8.77 27.27 3.49
CA VAL A 172 8.82 26.06 2.67
C VAL A 172 7.40 25.55 2.40
N GLY A 173 6.96 25.65 1.15
CA GLY A 173 5.66 25.13 0.70
C GLY A 173 5.69 23.66 0.32
N ILE A 174 4.53 23.01 0.38
CA ILE A 174 4.32 21.64 -0.12
C ILE A 174 4.17 21.68 -1.64
N VAL A 175 4.76 20.72 -2.35
CA VAL A 175 4.50 20.57 -3.79
C VAL A 175 3.09 20.03 -4.02
N GLY A 176 2.36 20.56 -4.99
CA GLY A 176 1.05 20.05 -5.38
C GLY A 176 1.16 18.68 -6.05
N SER A 177 1.13 17.61 -5.26
CA SER A 177 1.16 16.21 -5.71
C SER A 177 0.19 15.37 -4.88
N HIS A 178 -0.40 14.34 -5.50
CA HIS A 178 -1.28 13.38 -4.81
C HIS A 178 -0.57 12.57 -3.72
N SER A 179 0.76 12.46 -3.82
CA SER A 179 1.60 11.75 -2.87
C SER A 179 2.23 12.67 -1.83
N SER A 180 2.02 13.98 -1.88
CA SER A 180 2.53 14.88 -0.83
C SER A 180 1.82 14.64 0.50
N GLU A 181 2.62 14.63 1.58
CA GLU A 181 2.16 14.44 2.96
C GLU A 181 1.39 13.13 3.18
N MET A 182 1.71 12.12 2.37
CA MET A 182 1.04 10.85 2.43
C MET A 182 1.66 9.94 3.50
N LEU A 183 0.79 9.34 4.29
CA LEU A 183 1.12 8.33 5.30
C LEU A 183 0.53 6.99 4.86
N ALA A 184 1.38 6.10 4.35
CA ALA A 184 1.01 4.75 3.95
C ALA A 184 1.28 3.72 5.06
N VAL A 185 0.31 2.82 5.30
CA VAL A 185 0.49 1.65 6.18
C VAL A 185 0.09 0.40 5.41
N ALA A 186 0.98 -0.59 5.39
CA ALA A 186 0.79 -1.83 4.67
C ALA A 186 0.94 -3.05 5.59
N ARG A 187 0.36 -4.17 5.18
CA ARG A 187 0.56 -5.49 5.80
C ARG A 187 0.32 -6.60 4.77
N THR A 188 1.11 -7.66 4.86
CA THR A 188 0.91 -8.88 4.07
C THR A 188 0.10 -9.90 4.86
N TYR A 189 -0.91 -10.48 4.21
CA TYR A 189 -1.81 -11.49 4.74
C TYR A 189 -1.66 -12.79 3.96
N PRO A 190 -1.17 -13.88 4.57
CA PRO A 190 -1.19 -15.20 3.96
C PRO A 190 -2.56 -15.86 4.20
N ILE A 191 -3.28 -16.20 3.12
CA ILE A 191 -4.64 -16.78 3.15
C ILE A 191 -4.68 -18.16 2.51
#